data_AF-A0A2E5SRU1-F1
#
_entry.id   AF-A0A2E5SRU1-F1
#
_cell.length_a   1.000
_cell.length_b   1.000
_cell.length_c   1.000
_cell.angle_alpha   90.00
_cell.angle_beta   90.00
_cell.angle_gamma   90.00
#
_symmetry.space_group_name_H-M   'P 1'
#
loop_
_entity.id
_entity.type
_entity.pdbx_description
1 polymer ?
#
loop_
_entity_poly.entity_id
_entity_poly.type
_entity_poly.pdbx_seq_one_letter_code
_entity_poly.pdbx_strand_id
1 'polypeptide(L)'
;MDSENHIPLSELIKRLSYGVNSLNSGDASKEEVHQMLDLSRELHERLTVLRFKAFEAAEISKDSKSKHDIISEVQIDLIDSIKEVSLAEKHQRKRLSSVGEGLTILERANYTSALYSNDNKTFNDIIDTIDGCGTVEEAMELFRETLNPSGRKEDIESAITSFEERITRIF
;
A
#
# COMPACT_ATOMS: atom_id res chain seq x y z
N MET A 1 8.85 -32.35 14.75
CA MET A 1 7.41 -32.06 14.91
C MET A 1 7.13 -30.73 14.19
N ASP A 2 7.57 -30.56 12.94
CA ASP A 2 7.00 -31.18 11.74
C ASP A 2 5.50 -30.96 11.65
N SER A 3 5.10 -29.81 11.13
CA SER A 3 4.14 -29.67 10.03
C SER A 3 3.96 -28.19 9.74
N GLU A 4 4.63 -27.79 8.66
CA GLU A 4 4.25 -26.74 7.75
C GLU A 4 2.71 -26.63 7.61
N ASN A 5 2.05 -25.88 8.49
CA ASN A 5 0.63 -25.56 8.35
C ASN A 5 0.45 -24.45 7.30
N HIS A 6 1.01 -24.66 6.11
CA HIS A 6 0.76 -23.79 4.97
C HIS A 6 -0.69 -24.02 4.51
N ILE A 7 -1.62 -23.25 5.08
CA ILE A 7 -3.00 -23.20 4.63
C ILE A 7 -2.98 -22.71 3.17
N PRO A 8 -3.50 -23.46 2.18
CA PRO A 8 -3.53 -22.99 0.79
C PRO A 8 -4.30 -21.65 0.66
N LEU A 9 -3.92 -20.81 -0.31
CA LEU A 9 -4.57 -19.49 -0.50
C LEU A 9 -6.09 -19.60 -0.68
N SER A 10 -6.55 -20.66 -1.37
CA SER A 10 -7.97 -20.96 -1.56
C SER A 10 -8.69 -21.27 -0.25
N GLU A 11 -8.03 -21.97 0.67
CA GLU A 11 -8.57 -22.30 1.98
C GLU A 11 -8.56 -21.09 2.91
N LEU A 12 -7.54 -20.23 2.79
CA LEU A 12 -7.45 -18.98 3.54
C LEU A 12 -8.57 -18.01 3.16
N ILE A 13 -8.87 -17.86 1.86
CA ILE A 13 -10.01 -17.06 1.37
C ILE A 13 -11.35 -17.63 1.85
N LYS A 14 -11.52 -18.95 1.84
CA LYS A 14 -12.74 -19.58 2.37
C LYS A 14 -12.95 -19.22 3.84
N ARG A 15 -11.91 -19.36 4.67
CA ARG A 15 -11.98 -19.02 6.11
C ARG A 15 -12.30 -17.55 6.34
N LEU A 16 -11.65 -16.65 5.60
CA LEU A 16 -11.98 -15.21 5.64
C LEU A 16 -13.43 -14.96 5.24
N SER A 17 -13.92 -15.61 4.18
CA SER A 17 -15.31 -15.45 3.74
C SER A 17 -16.32 -15.92 4.79
N TYR A 18 -16.06 -17.04 5.46
CA TYR A 18 -16.93 -17.51 6.55
C TYR A 18 -16.92 -16.55 7.74
N GLY A 19 -15.74 -16.07 8.16
CA GLY A 19 -15.66 -15.11 9.26
C GLY A 19 -16.30 -13.77 8.92
N VAL A 20 -16.21 -13.28 7.68
CA VAL A 20 -16.95 -12.09 7.22
C VAL A 20 -18.47 -12.29 7.36
N ASN A 21 -18.99 -13.46 6.97
CA ASN A 21 -20.42 -13.74 7.14
C ASN A 21 -20.84 -13.74 8.61
N SER A 22 -20.00 -14.30 9.50
CA SER A 22 -20.25 -14.30 10.94
C SER A 22 -20.16 -12.89 11.57
N LEU A 23 -19.23 -12.06 11.09
CA LEU A 23 -19.13 -10.66 11.50
C LEU A 23 -20.36 -9.87 11.06
N ASN A 24 -20.84 -10.10 9.84
CA ASN A 24 -22.01 -9.43 9.29
C ASN A 24 -23.33 -9.88 9.96
N SER A 25 -23.41 -11.11 10.49
CA SER A 25 -24.57 -11.55 11.27
C SER A 25 -24.56 -11.01 12.71
N GLY A 26 -23.43 -10.48 13.18
CA GLY A 26 -23.26 -9.99 14.54
C GLY A 26 -22.99 -11.08 15.59
N ASP A 27 -22.82 -12.33 15.16
CA ASP A 27 -22.62 -13.48 16.04
C ASP A 27 -21.14 -13.78 16.30
N ALA A 28 -20.22 -13.05 15.67
CA ALA A 28 -18.79 -13.25 15.84
C ALA A 28 -18.32 -12.93 17.26
N SER A 29 -17.67 -13.92 17.87
CA SER A 29 -16.96 -13.78 19.14
C SER A 29 -15.71 -12.91 19.01
N LYS A 30 -15.19 -12.45 20.15
CA LYS A 30 -13.94 -11.67 20.22
C LYS A 30 -12.76 -12.46 19.65
N GLU A 31 -12.74 -13.76 19.90
CA GLU A 31 -11.73 -14.70 19.41
C GLU A 31 -11.81 -14.85 17.89
N GLU A 32 -13.01 -14.93 17.32
CA GLU A 32 -13.22 -14.98 15.86
C GLU A 32 -12.81 -13.68 15.17
N VAL A 33 -13.06 -12.52 15.78
CA VAL A 33 -12.58 -11.22 15.27
C VAL A 33 -11.05 -11.19 15.25
N HIS A 34 -10.39 -11.69 16.31
CA HIS A 34 -8.92 -11.74 16.36
C HIS A 34 -8.36 -12.69 15.30
N GLN A 35 -8.96 -13.86 15.15
CA GLN A 35 -8.60 -14.83 14.12
C GLN A 35 -8.75 -14.25 12.70
N MET A 36 -9.79 -13.44 12.47
CA MET A 36 -9.99 -12.74 11.20
C MET A 36 -8.88 -11.73 10.89
N LEU A 37 -8.35 -11.04 11.91
CA LEU A 37 -7.20 -10.15 11.73
C LEU A 37 -5.93 -10.92 11.35
N ASP A 38 -5.67 -12.05 11.99
CA ASP A 38 -4.51 -12.88 11.68
C ASP A 38 -4.59 -13.49 10.27
N LEU A 39 -5.76 -13.99 9.87
CA LEU A 39 -5.99 -14.49 8.52
C LEU A 39 -5.86 -13.39 7.46
N SER A 40 -6.29 -12.17 7.76
CA SER A 40 -6.16 -11.00 6.88
C SER A 40 -4.69 -10.61 6.70
N ARG A 41 -3.90 -10.60 7.79
CA ARG A 41 -2.46 -10.34 7.75
C ARG A 41 -1.74 -11.38 6.88
N GLU A 42 -2.04 -12.66 7.09
CA GLU A 42 -1.46 -13.75 6.32
C GLU A 42 -1.81 -13.64 4.81
N LEU A 43 -3.04 -13.26 4.47
CA LEU A 43 -3.43 -13.00 3.08
C LEU A 43 -2.57 -11.89 2.47
N HIS A 44 -2.45 -10.77 3.18
CA HIS A 44 -1.72 -9.60 2.73
C HIS A 44 -0.24 -9.92 2.48
N GLU A 45 0.42 -10.61 3.40
CA GLU A 45 1.83 -11.00 3.27
C GLU A 45 2.04 -11.88 2.03
N ARG A 46 1.18 -12.87 1.80
CA ARG A 46 1.28 -13.76 0.64
C ARG A 46 1.00 -13.06 -0.68
N LEU A 47 0.00 -12.17 -0.71
CA LEU A 47 -0.26 -11.35 -1.90
C LEU A 47 0.91 -10.40 -2.19
N THR A 48 1.57 -9.88 -1.16
CA THR A 48 2.78 -9.06 -1.33
C THR A 48 3.91 -9.85 -1.97
N VAL A 49 4.17 -11.08 -1.50
CA VAL A 49 5.18 -11.97 -2.10
C VAL A 49 4.80 -12.34 -3.54
N LEU A 50 3.53 -12.67 -3.80
CA LEU A 50 3.07 -13.00 -5.16
C LEU A 50 3.17 -11.81 -6.11
N ARG A 51 2.86 -10.61 -5.64
CA ARG A 51 3.04 -9.36 -6.39
C ARG A 51 4.51 -9.16 -6.76
N PHE A 52 5.42 -9.38 -5.81
CA PHE A 52 6.86 -9.31 -6.06
C PHE A 52 7.31 -10.34 -7.10
N LYS A 53 6.94 -11.61 -6.93
CA LYS A 53 7.28 -12.69 -7.87
C LYS A 53 6.72 -12.46 -9.28
N ALA A 54 5.49 -11.99 -9.38
CA ALA A 54 4.87 -11.66 -10.67
C ALA A 54 5.61 -10.51 -11.37
N PHE A 55 6.12 -9.55 -10.60
CA PHE A 55 6.90 -8.43 -11.11
C PHE A 55 8.30 -8.87 -11.56
N GLU A 56 9.02 -9.68 -10.76
CA GLU A 56 10.30 -10.27 -11.17
C GLU A 56 10.16 -11.11 -12.46
N ALA A 57 9.14 -11.95 -12.54
CA ALA A 57 8.88 -12.77 -13.73
C ALA A 57 8.60 -11.91 -14.98
N ALA A 58 7.87 -10.80 -14.82
CA ALA A 58 7.60 -9.87 -15.92
C ALA A 58 8.89 -9.18 -16.42
N GLU A 59 9.85 -8.88 -15.56
CA GLU A 59 11.13 -8.26 -15.94
C GLU A 59 12.13 -9.26 -16.54
N ILE A 60 12.20 -10.49 -16.01
CA ILE A 60 12.99 -11.59 -16.61
C ILE A 60 12.51 -11.88 -18.05
N SER A 61 11.21 -11.80 -18.30
CA SER A 61 10.64 -11.99 -19.64
C SER A 61 10.88 -10.82 -20.61
N LYS A 62 11.24 -9.62 -20.12
CA LYS A 62 11.65 -8.47 -20.96
C LYS A 62 13.14 -8.47 -21.30
N ASP A 63 13.99 -9.04 -20.45
CA ASP A 63 15.44 -9.10 -20.67
C ASP A 63 15.89 -10.32 -21.50
N SER A 64 14.96 -11.25 -21.79
CA SER A 64 15.22 -12.48 -22.57
C SER A 64 15.42 -12.28 -24.08
N LYS A 65 15.83 -11.07 -24.54
CA LYS A 65 16.35 -10.87 -25.91
C LYS A 65 17.87 -10.67 -25.98
N SER A 66 18.62 -10.91 -24.90
CA SER A 66 20.07 -10.97 -24.98
C SER A 66 20.68 -11.98 -23.99
N LYS A 67 21.09 -13.11 -24.59
CA LYS A 67 22.12 -14.09 -24.18
C LYS A 67 21.75 -15.23 -23.20
N HIS A 68 21.73 -16.40 -23.85
CA HIS A 68 21.88 -17.77 -23.37
C HIS A 68 23.03 -17.98 -22.36
N ASP A 69 22.80 -18.98 -21.50
CA ASP A 69 23.76 -19.83 -20.78
C ASP A 69 24.71 -19.14 -19.80
N ILE A 70 24.49 -19.35 -18.49
CA ILE A 70 25.29 -20.23 -17.61
C ILE A 70 24.49 -20.44 -16.32
N ILE A 71 23.93 -21.64 -16.13
CA ILE A 71 23.64 -22.17 -14.80
C ILE A 71 24.90 -22.88 -14.34
N SER A 72 25.70 -22.26 -13.49
CA SER A 72 26.47 -22.93 -12.44
C SER A 72 27.23 -21.89 -11.61
N GLU A 73 26.91 -21.87 -10.32
CA GLU A 73 27.92 -21.71 -9.27
C GLU A 73 28.66 -20.36 -9.21
N VAL A 74 27.97 -19.32 -8.76
CA VAL A 74 28.61 -18.27 -7.97
C VAL A 74 27.66 -17.88 -6.85
N GLN A 75 28.05 -18.23 -5.62
CA GLN A 75 27.58 -17.58 -4.40
C GLN A 75 27.93 -16.10 -4.52
N ILE A 76 27.01 -15.30 -5.06
CA ILE A 76 27.10 -13.83 -4.97
C ILE A 76 26.66 -13.49 -3.55
N ASP A 77 27.62 -13.00 -2.78
CA ASP A 77 27.52 -12.69 -1.37
C ASP A 77 26.33 -11.75 -1.11
N LEU A 78 25.21 -12.30 -0.62
CA LEU A 78 23.93 -11.61 -0.41
C LEU A 78 24.07 -10.34 0.44
N ILE A 79 25.15 -10.21 1.22
CA ILE A 79 25.40 -9.09 2.11
C ILE A 79 25.82 -7.82 1.37
N ASP A 80 26.50 -7.91 0.22
CA ASP A 80 26.97 -6.73 -0.51
C ASP A 80 25.86 -6.13 -1.41
N SER A 81 24.88 -6.93 -1.84
CA SER A 81 23.67 -6.42 -2.53
C SER A 81 22.65 -5.75 -1.60
N ILE A 82 22.76 -5.93 -0.27
CA ILE A 82 21.90 -5.25 0.71
C ILE A 82 22.39 -3.81 1.00
N LYS A 83 23.62 -3.45 0.60
CA LYS A 83 24.16 -2.08 0.74
C LYS A 83 23.75 -1.13 -0.38
N GLU A 84 23.34 -1.64 -1.54
CA GLU A 84 22.65 -0.81 -2.52
C GLU A 84 21.19 -0.70 -2.10
N VAL A 85 20.78 0.53 -1.75
CA VAL A 85 19.39 0.96 -1.55
C VAL A 85 18.46 0.12 -2.43
N SER A 86 17.56 -0.63 -1.79
CA SER A 86 16.81 -1.70 -2.47
C SER A 86 16.11 -1.14 -3.71
N LEU A 87 16.19 -1.84 -4.84
CA LEU A 87 15.46 -1.50 -6.07
C LEU A 87 13.95 -1.28 -5.80
N ALA A 88 13.41 -1.87 -4.73
CA ALA A 88 12.06 -1.62 -4.23
C ALA A 88 11.85 -0.19 -3.67
N GLU A 89 12.84 0.38 -2.98
CA GLU A 89 12.83 1.79 -2.55
C GLU A 89 12.92 2.73 -3.76
N LYS A 90 13.69 2.35 -4.80
CA LYS A 90 13.72 3.05 -6.09
C LYS A 90 12.36 3.02 -6.81
N HIS A 91 11.63 1.91 -6.72
CA HIS A 91 10.30 1.75 -7.34
C HIS A 91 9.14 2.36 -6.54
N GLN A 92 9.26 2.44 -5.21
CA GLN A 92 8.33 3.23 -4.40
C GLN A 92 8.41 4.72 -4.73
N ARG A 93 9.55 5.21 -5.23
CA ARG A 93 9.69 6.58 -5.78
C ARG A 93 9.24 6.73 -7.23
N LYS A 94 8.42 5.81 -7.75
CA LYS A 94 7.80 6.02 -9.06
C LYS A 94 6.79 7.16 -8.93
N ARG A 95 6.83 8.08 -9.90
CA ARG A 95 5.92 9.22 -9.87
C ARG A 95 4.46 8.76 -9.92
N LEU A 96 3.63 9.35 -9.08
CA LEU A 96 2.17 9.16 -9.13
C LEU A 96 1.61 10.00 -10.28
N SER A 97 0.63 9.48 -11.02
CA SER A 97 -0.11 10.26 -12.01
C SER A 97 -1.16 11.18 -11.37
N SER A 98 -1.49 10.94 -10.10
CA SER A 98 -2.46 11.71 -9.30
C SER A 98 -2.19 11.52 -7.81
N VAL A 99 -2.46 12.53 -6.96
CA VAL A 99 -2.45 12.35 -5.49
C VAL A 99 -3.39 11.23 -5.07
N GLY A 100 -4.50 11.11 -5.82
CA GLY A 100 -5.55 10.11 -5.74
C GLY A 100 -5.12 8.68 -6.08
N GLU A 101 -4.02 8.52 -6.82
CA GLU A 101 -3.66 7.22 -7.39
C GLU A 101 -3.25 6.22 -6.30
N GLY A 102 -3.92 5.07 -6.25
CA GLY A 102 -3.61 4.01 -5.29
C GLY A 102 -4.02 4.31 -3.85
N LEU A 103 -4.86 5.32 -3.62
CA LEU A 103 -5.53 5.54 -2.33
C LEU A 103 -6.48 4.38 -2.01
N THR A 104 -6.23 3.69 -0.90
CA THR A 104 -7.17 2.70 -0.37
C THR A 104 -8.41 3.39 0.20
N ILE A 105 -9.51 2.64 0.33
CA ILE A 105 -10.74 3.13 0.96
C ILE A 105 -10.46 3.64 2.38
N LEU A 106 -9.56 2.96 3.10
CA LEU A 106 -9.19 3.33 4.46
C LEU A 106 -8.42 4.65 4.50
N GLU A 107 -7.39 4.80 3.66
CA GLU A 107 -6.61 6.05 3.58
C GLU A 107 -7.49 7.22 3.15
N ARG A 108 -8.38 6.99 2.16
CA ARG A 108 -9.36 8.01 1.74
C ARG A 108 -10.26 8.42 2.91
N ALA A 109 -10.85 7.46 3.61
CA ALA A 109 -11.69 7.75 4.78
C ALA A 109 -10.91 8.50 5.87
N ASN A 110 -9.66 8.08 6.14
CA ASN A 110 -8.79 8.72 7.10
C ASN A 110 -8.52 10.19 6.72
N TYR A 111 -8.07 10.46 5.51
CA TYR A 111 -7.79 11.82 5.06
C TYR A 111 -9.03 12.70 5.04
N THR A 112 -10.16 12.20 4.51
CA THR A 112 -11.40 12.98 4.50
C THR A 112 -11.86 13.30 5.93
N SER A 113 -11.77 12.35 6.87
CA SER A 113 -12.16 12.57 8.26
C SER A 113 -11.21 13.52 9.02
N ALA A 114 -9.90 13.31 8.88
CA ALA A 114 -8.88 13.98 9.68
C ALA A 114 -8.53 15.37 9.15
N LEU A 115 -8.51 15.54 7.83
CA LEU A 115 -8.05 16.78 7.16
C LEU A 115 -9.21 17.67 6.69
N TYR A 116 -10.38 17.10 6.45
CA TYR A 116 -11.53 17.80 5.86
C TYR A 116 -12.82 17.63 6.64
N SER A 117 -12.77 17.18 7.90
CA SER A 117 -13.96 17.04 8.76
C SER A 117 -15.09 16.21 8.13
N ASN A 118 -14.72 15.15 7.40
CA ASN A 118 -15.61 14.28 6.64
C ASN A 118 -16.27 14.93 5.40
N ASP A 119 -15.77 16.09 4.93
CA ASP A 119 -16.20 16.71 3.67
C ASP A 119 -15.50 16.06 2.46
N ASN A 120 -16.20 15.10 1.86
CA ASN A 120 -15.72 14.38 0.69
C ASN A 120 -15.69 15.26 -0.57
N LYS A 121 -16.51 16.30 -0.65
CA LYS A 121 -16.52 17.17 -1.84
C LYS A 121 -15.24 17.99 -1.87
N THR A 122 -14.92 18.67 -0.76
CA THR A 122 -13.68 19.44 -0.63
C THR A 122 -12.45 18.57 -0.82
N PHE A 123 -12.46 17.33 -0.31
CA PHE A 123 -11.36 16.40 -0.52
C PHE A 123 -11.13 16.07 -2.01
N ASN A 124 -12.18 15.71 -2.76
CA ASN A 124 -12.03 15.41 -4.19
C ASN A 124 -11.65 16.65 -5.01
N ASP A 125 -12.25 17.80 -4.70
CA ASP A 125 -11.91 19.09 -5.35
C ASP A 125 -10.41 19.42 -5.18
N ILE A 126 -9.82 19.10 -4.03
CA ILE A 126 -8.39 19.28 -3.77
C ILE A 126 -7.53 18.29 -4.53
N ILE A 127 -7.93 17.02 -4.65
CA ILE A 127 -7.19 16.04 -5.46
C ILE A 127 -7.09 16.54 -6.91
N ASP A 128 -8.22 16.96 -7.49
CA ASP A 128 -8.27 17.49 -8.85
C ASP A 128 -7.45 18.79 -9.01
N THR A 129 -7.48 19.67 -8.00
CA THR A 129 -6.72 20.93 -8.00
C THR A 129 -5.22 20.68 -7.92
N ILE A 130 -4.76 19.78 -7.04
CA ILE A 130 -3.35 19.43 -6.88
C ILE A 130 -2.82 18.73 -8.14
N ASP A 131 -3.60 17.83 -8.73
CA ASP A 131 -3.23 17.14 -9.97
C ASP A 131 -3.06 18.13 -11.16
N GLY A 132 -3.73 19.29 -11.09
CA GLY A 132 -3.59 20.38 -12.07
C GLY A 132 -2.46 21.37 -11.81
N CYS A 133 -1.78 21.29 -10.66
CA CYS A 133 -0.70 22.22 -10.29
C CYS A 133 0.58 21.97 -11.11
N GLY A 134 1.43 22.99 -11.26
CA GLY A 134 2.67 22.91 -12.04
C GLY A 134 3.91 22.57 -11.21
N THR A 135 3.89 22.87 -9.91
CA THR A 135 5.02 22.67 -8.99
C THR A 135 4.58 22.09 -7.65
N VAL A 136 5.54 21.49 -6.93
CA VAL A 136 5.33 20.93 -5.59
C VAL A 136 4.95 22.02 -4.60
N GLU A 137 5.61 23.18 -4.67
CA GLU A 137 5.37 24.28 -3.74
C GLU A 137 3.94 24.82 -3.83
N GLU A 138 3.42 24.99 -5.05
CA GLU A 138 2.04 25.45 -5.29
C GLU A 138 1.02 24.43 -4.75
N ALA A 139 1.23 23.15 -5.02
CA ALA A 139 0.39 22.07 -4.52
C ALA A 139 0.39 21.98 -2.98
N MET A 140 1.55 22.17 -2.34
CA MET A 140 1.67 22.15 -0.88
C MET A 140 0.99 23.36 -0.22
N GLU A 141 1.11 24.54 -0.83
CA GLU A 141 0.46 25.76 -0.33
C GLU A 141 -1.06 25.63 -0.40
N LEU A 142 -1.61 25.20 -1.55
CA LEU A 142 -3.05 24.96 -1.73
C LEU A 142 -3.58 23.87 -0.79
N PHE A 143 -2.81 22.80 -0.59
CA PHE A 143 -3.18 21.76 0.37
C PHE A 143 -3.31 22.35 1.78
N ARG A 144 -2.32 23.14 2.24
CA ARG A 144 -2.32 23.72 3.60
C ARG A 144 -3.39 24.80 3.81
N GLU A 145 -3.70 25.60 2.80
CA GLU A 145 -4.75 26.62 2.89
C GLU A 145 -6.16 26.03 3.00
N THR A 146 -6.36 24.83 2.46
CA THR A 146 -7.68 24.18 2.39
C THR A 146 -7.94 23.21 3.54
N LEU A 147 -6.97 23.01 4.43
CA LEU A 147 -7.11 22.14 5.59
C LEU A 147 -8.23 22.62 6.52
N ASN A 148 -9.16 21.71 6.81
CA ASN A 148 -10.18 21.89 7.85
C ASN A 148 -10.11 20.71 8.82
N PRO A 149 -9.01 20.62 9.60
CA PRO A 149 -8.70 19.41 10.34
C PRO A 149 -9.65 19.20 11.51
N SER A 150 -10.00 17.95 11.77
CA SER A 150 -10.89 17.57 12.87
C SER A 150 -10.42 16.27 13.50
N GLY A 151 -10.46 16.20 14.83
CA GLY A 151 -10.03 15.03 15.59
C GLY A 151 -8.78 15.30 16.44
N ARG A 152 -7.98 14.24 16.64
CA ARG A 152 -6.79 14.29 17.50
C ARG A 152 -5.60 14.84 16.73
N LYS A 153 -4.76 15.62 17.41
CA LYS A 153 -3.56 16.23 16.82
C LYS A 153 -2.61 15.21 16.19
N GLU A 154 -2.40 14.08 16.86
CA GLU A 154 -1.51 13.00 16.37
C GLU A 154 -2.01 12.42 15.04
N ASP A 155 -3.32 12.19 14.92
CA ASP A 155 -3.94 11.65 13.70
C ASP A 155 -3.87 12.67 12.55
N ILE A 156 -4.06 13.95 12.87
CA ILE A 156 -3.96 15.06 11.91
C ILE A 156 -2.52 15.20 11.40
N GLU A 157 -1.52 15.24 12.29
CA GLU A 157 -0.11 15.37 11.91
C GLU A 157 0.37 14.18 11.06
N SER A 158 -0.06 12.96 11.42
CA SER A 158 0.22 11.76 10.65
C SER A 158 -0.42 11.82 9.25
N ALA A 159 -1.69 12.23 9.17
CA ALA A 159 -2.39 12.39 7.90
C ALA A 159 -1.77 13.46 7.00
N ILE A 160 -1.37 14.61 7.56
CA ILE A 160 -0.69 15.69 6.84
C ILE A 160 0.64 15.18 6.27
N THR A 161 1.50 14.61 7.10
CA THR A 161 2.82 14.13 6.69
C THR A 161 2.70 13.10 5.55
N SER A 162 1.78 12.15 5.74
CA SER A 162 1.51 11.11 4.73
C SER A 162 0.97 11.68 3.41
N PHE A 163 0.11 12.70 3.46
CA PHE A 163 -0.44 13.33 2.26
C PHE A 163 0.59 14.21 1.54
N GLU A 164 1.42 14.96 2.28
CA GLU A 164 2.52 15.75 1.73
C GLU A 164 3.55 14.86 1.00
N GLU A 165 3.91 13.71 1.56
CA GLU A 165 4.77 12.73 0.88
C GLU A 165 4.18 12.28 -0.46
N ARG A 166 2.85 12.13 -0.57
CA ARG A 166 2.18 11.79 -1.82
C ARG A 166 2.22 12.93 -2.83
N ILE A 167 2.08 14.19 -2.40
CA ILE A 167 2.23 15.37 -3.27
C ILE A 167 3.64 15.39 -3.88
N THR A 168 4.69 15.18 -3.07
CA THR A 168 6.08 15.17 -3.59
C THR A 168 6.35 14.09 -4.62
N ARG A 169 5.52 13.04 -4.68
CA ARG A 169 5.64 11.94 -5.64
C ARG A 169 4.99 12.23 -6.99
N ILE A 170 4.18 13.27 -7.14
CA ILE A 170 3.53 13.56 -8.42
C ILE A 170 4.51 14.29 -9.36
N PHE A 171 5.31 15.18 -8.78
CA PHE A 171 6.19 16.13 -9.49
C PHE A 171 7.61 15.63 -9.71
#